data_AF-A0A0H3ZVK5-F1
#
_entry.id   AF-A0A0H3ZVK5-F1
#
_cell.length_a   1.000
_cell.length_b   1.000
_cell.length_c   1.000
_cell.angle_alpha   90.00
_cell.angle_beta   90.00
_cell.angle_gamma   90.00
#
_symmetry.space_group_name_H-M   'P 1'
#
loop_
_entity.id
_entity.type
_entity.pdbx_description
1 polymer ?
#
loop_
_entity_poly.entity_id
_entity_poly.type
_entity_poly.pdbx_seq_one_letter_code
_entity_poly.pdbx_strand_id
1 'polypeptide(L)' 'MARIIQEQGNKNQLGSNFGSAKNPICDPITPEQLQSINFEHIDFTDFYADMHADMDLPNTDEIKNRLESSLKQD' A
#
# COMPACT_ATOMS: atom_id res chain seq x y z
N MET A 1 0.37 -5.48 -1.96
CA MET A 1 0.79 -4.07 -2.18
C MET A 1 2.23 -3.91 -2.69
N ALA A 2 3.26 -4.43 -2.01
CA ALA A 2 4.66 -4.14 -2.33
C ALA A 2 5.06 -4.43 -3.80
N ARG A 3 4.53 -5.50 -4.40
CA ARG A 3 4.74 -5.84 -5.82
C ARG A 3 4.31 -4.72 -6.77
N ILE A 4 3.13 -4.14 -6.56
CA ILE A 4 2.56 -3.10 -7.42
C ILE A 4 3.43 -1.83 -7.38
N ILE A 5 3.85 -1.41 -6.19
CA ILE A 5 4.73 -0.24 -6.04
C ILE A 5 6.09 -0.48 -6.70
N GLN A 6 6.64 -1.69 -6.60
CA GLN A 6 7.90 -2.02 -7.26
C GLN A 6 7.76 -2.00 -8.80
N GLU A 7 6.75 -2.67 -9.35
CA GLU A 7 6.57 -2.75 -10.81
C GLU A 7 6.13 -1.43 -11.43
N GLN A 8 5.10 -0.78 -10.87
CA GLN A 8 4.48 0.39 -11.47
C GLN A 8 5.10 1.71 -11.00
N GLY A 9 5.56 1.78 -9.74
CA GLY A 9 6.26 2.96 -9.22
C GLY A 9 7.74 2.94 -9.55
N ASN A 10 8.48 2.03 -8.92
CA ASN A 10 9.94 2.00 -8.99
C ASN A 10 10.46 1.74 -10.41
N LYS A 11 9.94 0.71 -11.09
CA LYS A 11 10.38 0.37 -12.45
C LYS A 11 9.79 1.31 -13.50
N ASN A 12 8.48 1.50 -13.53
CA ASN A 12 7.86 2.25 -14.64
C ASN A 12 7.95 3.78 -14.49
N GLN A 13 7.82 4.33 -13.28
CA GLN A 13 7.89 5.80 -13.08
C GLN A 13 9.31 6.28 -12.78
N LEU A 14 10.06 5.58 -11.91
CA LEU A 14 11.42 5.99 -11.54
C LEU A 14 12.51 5.42 -12.46
N GLY A 15 12.16 4.48 -13.34
CA GLY A 15 13.08 3.90 -14.33
C GLY A 15 14.06 2.88 -13.75
N SER A 16 13.83 2.38 -12.54
CA SER A 16 14.69 1.36 -11.91
C SER A 16 14.67 0.05 -12.69
N ASN A 17 15.80 -0.63 -12.72
CA ASN A 17 15.94 -1.94 -13.35
C ASN A 17 16.18 -3.02 -12.29
N PHE A 18 15.50 -4.16 -12.40
CA PHE A 18 15.67 -5.31 -11.50
C PHE A 18 16.76 -6.28 -11.94
N GLY A 19 17.53 -5.93 -12.97
CA GLY A 19 18.56 -6.80 -13.52
C GLY A 19 17.97 -7.98 -14.28
N SER A 20 18.74 -9.06 -14.35
CA SER A 20 18.33 -10.30 -15.02
C SER A 20 18.02 -11.38 -13.98
N ALA A 21 17.31 -12.44 -14.39
CA ALA A 21 17.07 -13.59 -13.50
C ALA A 21 18.37 -14.21 -12.92
N LYS A 22 19.50 -14.12 -13.65
CA LYS A 22 20.81 -14.61 -13.18
C LYS A 22 21.55 -13.61 -12.29
N ASN A 23 21.29 -12.32 -12.46
CA ASN A 23 21.95 -11.23 -11.73
C ASN A 23 20.89 -10.17 -11.39
N PRO A 24 20.12 -10.38 -10.31
CA PRO A 24 19.08 -9.45 -9.90
C PRO A 24 19.69 -8.21 -9.26
N ILE A 25 19.02 -7.07 -9.44
CA ILE A 25 19.30 -5.82 -8.72
C ILE A 25 18.15 -5.60 -7.73
N CYS A 26 18.48 -5.60 -6.44
CA CYS A 26 17.50 -5.60 -5.34
C CYS A 26 17.62 -4.35 -4.46
N ASP A 27 17.98 -3.21 -5.05
CA ASP A 27 18.14 -1.96 -4.32
C ASP A 27 16.81 -1.51 -3.68
N PRO A 28 16.83 -1.04 -2.42
CA PRO A 28 15.64 -0.53 -1.77
C PRO A 28 15.20 0.80 -2.40
N ILE A 29 13.89 1.06 -2.37
CA ILE A 29 13.36 2.40 -2.67
C ILE A 29 13.66 3.30 -1.46
N THR A 30 14.33 4.42 -1.67
CA THR A 30 14.55 5.41 -0.59
C THR A 30 13.25 6.17 -0.29
N PRO A 31 13.11 6.79 0.90
CA PRO A 31 11.94 7.62 1.20
C PRO A 31 11.69 8.72 0.15
N GLU A 32 12.73 9.36 -0.36
CA GLU A 32 12.65 10.42 -1.36
C GLU A 32 12.16 9.88 -2.71
N GLN A 33 12.63 8.69 -3.10
CA GLN A 33 12.14 7.99 -4.29
C GLN A 33 10.68 7.56 -4.13
N LEU A 34 10.29 7.08 -2.95
CA LEU A 34 8.90 6.71 -2.69
C LEU A 34 7.97 7.92 -2.78
N GLN A 35 8.41 9.07 -2.28
CA GLN A 35 7.66 10.33 -2.34
C GLN A 35 7.50 10.89 -3.76
N SER A 36 8.41 10.58 -4.68
CA SER A 36 8.34 11.04 -6.07
C SER A 36 7.43 10.18 -6.95
N ILE A 37 6.97 9.02 -6.46
CA ILE A 37 5.99 8.18 -7.16
C ILE A 37 4.63 8.88 -7.15
N ASN A 38 4.04 9.04 -8.33
CA ASN A 38 2.66 9.45 -8.47
C ASN A 38 1.72 8.24 -8.27
N PHE A 39 1.09 8.18 -7.10
CA PHE A 39 0.15 7.12 -6.73
C PHE A 39 -1.18 7.17 -7.49
N GLU A 40 -1.55 8.32 -8.09
CA GLU A 40 -2.76 8.42 -8.91
C GLU A 40 -2.64 7.62 -10.21
N HIS A 41 -1.42 7.34 -10.67
CA HIS A 41 -1.13 6.56 -11.88
C HIS A 41 -0.79 5.10 -11.57
N ILE A 42 -1.04 4.63 -10.35
CA ILE A 42 -0.85 3.23 -9.98
C ILE A 42 -2.20 2.52 -9.95
N ASP A 43 -2.28 1.39 -10.65
CA ASP A 43 -3.44 0.52 -10.59
C ASP A 43 -3.39 -0.38 -9.34
N PHE A 44 -4.28 -0.08 -8.40
CA PHE A 44 -4.47 -0.83 -7.15
C PHE A 44 -5.68 -1.78 -7.19
N THR A 45 -6.34 -2.00 -8.33
CA THR A 45 -7.54 -2.86 -8.44
C THR A 45 -7.34 -4.24 -7.82
N ASP A 46 -6.24 -4.91 -8.17
CA ASP A 46 -5.84 -6.21 -7.58
C ASP A 46 -5.65 -6.12 -6.05
N PHE A 47 -5.03 -5.04 -5.58
CA PHE A 47 -4.78 -4.85 -4.15
C PHE A 47 -6.07 -4.61 -3.36
N TYR A 48 -7.08 -3.94 -3.92
CA TYR A 48 -8.34 -3.73 -3.22
C TYR A 48 -9.05 -5.05 -2.90
N ALA A 49 -8.99 -6.04 -3.78
CA ALA A 49 -9.57 -7.36 -3.53
C ALA A 49 -8.86 -8.07 -2.37
N ASP A 50 -7.52 -8.09 -2.39
CA ASP A 50 -6.71 -8.67 -1.31
C ASP A 50 -6.95 -7.93 0.02
N MET A 51 -6.97 -6.60 -0.02
CA MET A 51 -7.21 -5.77 1.16
C MET A 51 -8.58 -6.07 1.76
N HIS A 52 -9.63 -6.21 0.96
CA HIS A 52 -10.96 -6.55 1.46
C HIS A 52 -11.03 -7.96 2.06
N ALA A 53 -10.28 -8.91 1.51
CA ALA A 53 -10.22 -10.28 2.05
C ALA A 53 -9.47 -10.34 3.39
N ASP A 54 -8.41 -9.55 3.54
CA ASP A 54 -7.56 -9.52 4.74
C ASP A 54 -8.02 -8.50 5.79
N MET A 55 -8.98 -7.63 5.45
CA MET A 55 -9.52 -6.62 6.37
C MET A 55 -10.49 -7.27 7.35
N ASP A 56 -10.03 -7.44 8.59
CA ASP A 56 -10.91 -7.76 9.71
C ASP A 56 -11.69 -6.51 10.10
N LEU A 57 -12.93 -6.41 9.60
CA LEU A 57 -13.81 -5.30 9.93
C LEU A 57 -14.21 -5.42 11.40
N PRO A 58 -13.97 -4.38 12.23
CA PRO A 58 -14.33 -4.42 13.63
C PRO A 58 -15.84 -4.65 13.76
N ASN A 59 -16.22 -5.44 14.76
CA ASN A 59 -17.62 -5.71 15.04
C ASN A 59 -18.36 -4.36 15.19
N THR A 60 -19.52 -4.23 14.55
CA THR A 60 -20.38 -3.04 14.64
C THR A 60 -20.65 -2.62 16.08
N ASP A 61 -20.74 -3.57 17.02
CA ASP A 61 -20.89 -3.31 18.46
C ASP A 61 -19.64 -2.66 19.06
N GLU A 62 -18.44 -3.04 18.62
CA GLU A 62 -17.19 -2.40 19.03
C GLU A 62 -17.11 -0.95 18.53
N ILE A 63 -17.51 -0.73 17.27
CA ILE A 63 -17.59 0.61 16.67
C ILE A 63 -18.57 1.48 17.48
N LYS A 64 -19.74 0.93 17.80
CA LYS A 64 -20.76 1.62 18.59
C LYS A 64 -20.27 1.96 20.00
N ASN A 65 -19.64 1.01 20.68
CA ASN A 65 -19.08 1.24 22.02
C ASN A 65 -17.98 2.30 22.02
N ARG A 66 -17.11 2.32 21.01
CA ARG A 66 -16.08 3.36 20.85
C ARG A 66 -16.71 4.73 20.65
N LEU A 67 -17.69 4.85 19.77
CA LEU A 67 -18.42 6.09 19.54
C LEU A 67 -19.13 6.59 20.80
N GLU A 68 -19.82 5.71 21.52
CA GLU A 68 -20.47 6.06 22.79
C GLU A 68 -19.47 6.48 23.87
N SER A 69 -18.28 5.86 23.92
CA SER A 69 -17.24 6.21 24.89
C SER A 69 -16.62 7.59 24.61
N SER A 70 -16.44 7.95 23.33
CA SER A 70 -15.94 9.26 22.93
C SER A 70 -16.96 10.38 23.15
N LEU A 71 -18.26 10.10 23.00
CA LEU A 71 -19.33 11.08 23.24
C LEU A 71 -19.65 11.30 24.72
N LYS A 72 -19.31 10.35 25.60
CA LYS A 72 -19.48 10.46 27.07
C LYS A 72 -18.33 11.21 27.76
N GLN A 73 -17.31 11.60 27.01
CA GLN A 73 -16.12 12.30 27.52
C GLN A 73 -16.22 13.83 27.45
N ASP A 74 -17.31 14.36 26.91
CA ASP A 74 -17.71 15.78 26.94
C ASP A 74 -18.84 16.02 27.96
#